data_AF-A0A2R6HT22-F1
#
_entry.id   AF-A0A2R6HT22-F1
#
_cell.length_a   1.000
_cell.length_b   1.000
_cell.length_c   1.000
_cell.angle_alpha   90.00
_cell.angle_beta   90.00
_cell.angle_gamma   90.00
#
_symmetry.space_group_name_H-M   'P 1'
#
loop_
_entity.id
_entity.type
_entity.pdbx_description
1 polymer ?
#
loop_
_entity_poly.entity_id
_entity_poly.type
_entity_poly.pdbx_seq_one_letter_code
_entity_poly.pdbx_strand_id
1 'polypeptide(L)'
;MRRSLPLIAVIATLVLLSGCTGALGAGDSSSTAPTTTNRTVEVAGSGAVDAQPNQAVVRLGVRTSGSDAATARQRLAENVTQLRDALSEIEGAQVTTSGYDIGQDHRRSRENPDAEPTYVARQTFEVTINDTDNAGTVIDTAVQNGANDVDDVRFTISGERRDELEEQALQNAVDRARTKADTIADRANLTVTGVRTVTTVERGYRPYEAQATAAAGDGGSTTIESGPVTVTAQVQVTYEAEETS
;
A
#
# COMPACT_ATOMS: atom_id res chain seq x y z
N MET A 1 -62.83 -34.86 23.15
CA MET A 1 -63.50 -33.97 24.14
C MET A 1 -63.91 -32.70 23.39
N ARG A 2 -65.16 -32.64 22.87
CA ARG A 2 -66.31 -31.87 23.44
C ARG A 2 -66.03 -30.35 23.51
N ARG A 3 -66.53 -29.58 22.53
CA ARG A 3 -67.76 -28.72 22.55
C ARG A 3 -67.48 -27.39 23.29
N SER A 4 -67.89 -26.18 22.89
CA SER A 4 -68.92 -25.61 21.98
C SER A 4 -68.81 -24.06 22.09
N LEU A 5 -68.82 -23.26 21.00
CA LEU A 5 -69.91 -22.34 20.50
C LEU A 5 -70.49 -21.31 21.50
N PRO A 6 -70.98 -20.10 21.11
CA PRO A 6 -71.70 -19.71 19.85
C PRO A 6 -71.18 -18.41 19.17
N LEU A 7 -71.33 -18.11 17.86
CA LEU A 7 -72.46 -17.94 16.91
C LEU A 7 -73.32 -16.66 17.12
N ILE A 8 -73.65 -16.01 15.98
CA ILE A 8 -74.74 -15.03 15.68
C ILE A 8 -74.28 -13.55 15.73
N ALA A 9 -74.50 -12.66 14.74
CA ALA A 9 -75.53 -12.60 13.68
C ALA A 9 -75.05 -11.92 12.38
N VAL A 10 -75.69 -12.33 11.28
CA VAL A 10 -75.67 -11.81 9.91
C VAL A 10 -76.90 -10.92 9.68
N ILE A 11 -76.76 -9.73 9.08
CA ILE A 11 -77.78 -9.01 8.25
C ILE A 11 -76.99 -8.01 7.37
N ALA A 12 -76.74 -8.22 6.06
CA ALA A 12 -77.59 -8.20 4.86
C ALA A 12 -77.92 -6.80 4.29
N THR A 13 -77.47 -6.55 3.04
CA THR A 13 -78.03 -5.67 1.97
C THR A 13 -78.02 -4.14 2.20
N LEU A 14 -77.86 -3.23 1.23
CA LEU A 14 -78.35 -3.16 -0.16
C LEU A 14 -77.63 -2.01 -0.91
N VAL A 15 -77.51 -2.17 -2.23
CA VAL A 15 -77.00 -1.24 -3.27
C VAL A 15 -77.75 0.10 -3.33
N LEU A 16 -77.10 1.18 -3.80
CA LEU A 16 -77.67 2.15 -4.76
C LEU A 16 -76.60 3.11 -5.34
N LEU A 17 -76.65 3.24 -6.67
CA LEU A 17 -75.89 4.16 -7.52
C LEU A 17 -76.36 5.61 -7.36
N SER A 18 -75.45 6.57 -7.45
CA SER A 18 -75.75 7.94 -7.91
C SER A 18 -74.53 8.52 -8.61
N GLY A 19 -74.67 8.78 -9.91
CA GLY A 19 -73.71 9.54 -10.71
C GLY A 19 -74.05 11.03 -10.72
N CYS A 20 -73.02 11.86 -10.84
CA CYS A 20 -73.14 13.24 -11.32
C CYS A 20 -71.95 13.53 -12.25
N THR A 21 -72.29 13.72 -13.52
CA THR A 21 -71.47 14.30 -14.60
C THR A 21 -71.30 15.81 -14.42
N GLY A 22 -70.11 16.34 -14.65
CA GLY A 22 -69.87 17.78 -14.76
C GLY A 22 -68.39 18.15 -14.86
N ALA A 23 -67.91 18.34 -16.09
CA ALA A 23 -66.58 18.85 -16.42
C ALA A 23 -66.49 20.38 -16.24
N LEU A 24 -65.28 20.90 -15.97
CA LEU A 24 -64.60 21.99 -16.70
C LEU A 24 -63.56 22.71 -15.82
N GLY A 25 -62.28 22.46 -16.12
CA GLY A 25 -61.21 23.47 -16.27
C GLY A 25 -60.75 24.29 -15.06
N ALA A 26 -59.60 23.91 -14.51
CA ALA A 26 -58.56 24.86 -14.09
C ALA A 26 -57.20 24.18 -14.28
N GLY A 27 -56.32 24.86 -15.02
CA GLY A 27 -55.16 24.26 -15.69
C GLY A 27 -54.15 23.60 -14.76
N ASP A 28 -53.82 22.35 -15.10
CA ASP A 28 -52.58 21.74 -14.65
C ASP A 28 -51.44 22.47 -15.37
N SER A 29 -50.86 23.46 -14.69
CA SER A 29 -49.58 24.03 -15.09
C SER A 29 -48.53 22.98 -14.77
N SER A 30 -48.42 21.98 -15.64
CA SER A 30 -47.26 21.10 -15.66
C SER A 30 -46.06 21.97 -16.03
N SER A 31 -45.46 22.56 -14.99
CA SER A 31 -44.11 23.11 -15.06
C SER A 31 -43.21 21.92 -15.39
N THR A 32 -43.00 21.66 -16.67
CA THR A 32 -41.85 20.92 -17.15
C THR A 32 -40.65 21.80 -16.80
N ALA A 33 -40.19 21.68 -15.55
CA ALA A 33 -38.83 22.07 -15.23
C ALA A 33 -37.95 21.39 -16.28
N PRO A 34 -37.05 22.11 -16.97
CA PRO A 34 -36.11 21.47 -17.86
C PRO A 34 -35.40 20.42 -17.00
N THR A 35 -35.63 19.15 -17.32
CA THR A 35 -34.83 18.08 -16.74
C THR A 35 -33.49 18.26 -17.43
N THR A 36 -32.61 19.08 -16.85
CA THR A 36 -31.21 19.11 -17.22
C THR A 36 -30.72 17.70 -16.96
N THR A 37 -30.73 16.87 -17.99
CA THR A 37 -30.09 15.57 -17.96
C THR A 37 -28.61 15.87 -17.80
N ASN A 38 -28.15 15.91 -16.55
CA ASN A 38 -26.75 16.07 -16.21
C ASN A 38 -26.02 14.83 -16.70
N ARG A 39 -25.54 14.87 -17.94
CA ARG A 39 -24.73 13.82 -18.53
C ARG A 39 -23.34 13.92 -17.92
N THR A 40 -22.78 12.77 -17.57
CA THR A 40 -21.48 12.70 -16.93
C THR A 40 -20.64 11.61 -17.57
N VAL A 41 -19.33 11.84 -17.62
CA VAL A 41 -18.35 10.84 -18.03
C VAL A 41 -17.46 10.53 -16.84
N GLU A 42 -17.54 9.29 -16.36
CA GLU A 42 -16.74 8.82 -15.24
C GLU A 42 -15.60 7.94 -15.74
N VAL A 43 -14.38 8.26 -15.32
CA VAL A 43 -13.15 7.57 -15.75
C VAL A 43 -12.16 7.40 -14.61
N ALA A 44 -11.33 6.37 -14.72
CA ALA A 44 -10.14 6.22 -13.91
C ALA A 44 -8.88 6.53 -14.73
N GLY A 45 -8.02 7.38 -14.19
CA GLY A 45 -6.69 7.71 -14.70
C GLY A 45 -5.60 7.14 -13.80
N SER A 46 -4.51 6.67 -14.40
CA SER A 46 -3.33 6.21 -13.66
C SER A 46 -2.09 6.84 -14.28
N GLY A 47 -1.16 7.27 -13.43
CA GLY A 47 0.13 7.82 -13.82
C GLY A 47 1.24 7.09 -13.12
N ALA A 48 2.39 7.01 -13.77
CA ALA A 48 3.59 6.40 -13.24
C ALA A 48 4.82 7.23 -13.62
N VAL A 49 5.84 7.21 -12.77
CA VAL A 49 7.15 7.82 -13.02
C VAL A 49 8.22 6.86 -12.53
N ASP A 50 9.19 6.58 -13.39
CA ASP A 50 10.35 5.77 -13.04
C ASP A 50 11.51 6.68 -12.60
N ALA A 51 12.21 6.28 -11.56
CA ALA A 51 13.42 6.94 -11.10
C ALA A 51 14.47 5.92 -10.66
N GLN A 52 15.75 6.27 -10.77
CA GLN A 52 16.80 5.50 -10.13
C GLN A 52 16.68 5.63 -8.60
N PRO A 53 16.91 4.55 -7.85
CA PRO A 53 16.96 4.64 -6.40
C PRO A 53 18.12 5.55 -5.96
N ASN A 54 17.89 6.29 -4.88
CA ASN A 54 18.91 7.14 -4.24
C ASN A 54 19.08 6.79 -2.76
N GLN A 55 18.58 5.62 -2.35
CA GLN A 55 18.73 5.11 -1.01
C GLN A 55 18.79 3.59 -1.07
N ALA A 56 19.66 3.00 -0.26
CA ALA A 56 19.65 1.56 0.00
C ALA A 56 19.39 1.31 1.49
N VAL A 57 18.64 0.25 1.75
CA VAL A 57 18.27 -0.22 3.09
C VAL A 57 18.73 -1.66 3.21
N VAL A 58 19.75 -1.89 4.04
CA VAL A 58 20.34 -3.20 4.28
C VAL A 58 19.85 -3.70 5.64
N ARG A 59 19.19 -4.86 5.66
CA ARG A 59 18.76 -5.52 6.90
C ARG A 59 19.79 -6.57 7.30
N LEU A 60 20.35 -6.40 8.49
CA LEU A 60 21.45 -7.20 9.03
C LEU A 60 21.06 -7.73 10.41
N GLY A 61 21.73 -8.78 10.86
CA GLY A 61 21.51 -9.38 12.15
C GLY A 61 22.77 -10.01 12.73
N VAL A 62 22.84 -9.94 14.06
CA VAL A 62 23.80 -10.68 14.86
C VAL A 62 23.02 -11.70 15.66
N ARG A 63 23.40 -12.97 15.53
CA ARG A 63 22.83 -14.10 16.26
C ARG A 63 23.93 -14.83 17.02
N THR A 64 23.72 -15.03 18.31
CA THR A 64 24.63 -15.79 19.17
C THR A 64 23.89 -16.85 19.96
N SER A 65 24.63 -17.82 20.48
CA SER A 65 24.09 -18.85 21.37
C SER A 65 24.91 -19.02 22.64
N GLY A 66 24.27 -19.48 23.70
CA GLY A 66 24.89 -19.75 25.00
C GLY A 66 24.18 -20.87 25.76
N SER A 67 24.84 -21.37 26.81
CA SER A 67 24.28 -22.32 27.79
C SER A 67 23.09 -21.75 28.56
N ASP A 68 23.05 -20.43 28.69
CA ASP A 68 22.02 -19.67 29.38
C ASP A 68 21.81 -18.32 28.68
N ALA A 69 20.72 -17.63 29.04
CA ALA A 69 20.37 -16.35 28.46
C ALA A 69 21.42 -15.25 28.72
N ALA A 70 22.09 -15.26 29.88
CA ALA A 70 23.08 -14.24 30.22
C ALA A 70 24.32 -14.38 29.32
N THR A 71 24.80 -15.60 29.13
CA THR A 71 25.92 -15.94 28.24
C THR A 71 25.61 -15.60 26.79
N ALA A 72 24.42 -15.96 26.28
CA ALA A 72 24.01 -15.63 24.92
C ALA A 72 23.95 -14.11 24.71
N ARG A 73 23.33 -13.38 25.64
CA ARG A 73 23.24 -11.91 25.61
C ARG A 73 24.62 -11.24 25.67
N GLN A 74 25.54 -11.71 26.51
CA GLN A 74 26.87 -11.12 26.63
C GLN A 74 27.62 -11.20 25.30
N ARG A 75 27.65 -12.39 24.69
CA ARG A 75 28.27 -12.58 23.37
C ARG A 75 27.61 -11.73 22.29
N LEU A 76 26.28 -11.61 22.34
CA LEU A 76 25.55 -10.75 21.42
C LEU A 76 26.00 -9.29 21.56
N ALA A 77 26.09 -8.79 22.80
CA ALA A 77 26.51 -7.42 23.06
C ALA A 77 27.93 -7.13 22.56
N GLU A 78 28.88 -8.05 22.76
CA GLU A 78 30.26 -7.93 22.26
C GLU A 78 30.29 -7.79 20.72
N ASN A 79 29.61 -8.69 20.01
CA ASN A 79 29.54 -8.64 18.53
C ASN A 79 28.78 -7.41 18.03
N VAL A 80 27.70 -7.00 18.71
CA VAL A 80 26.90 -5.83 18.34
C VAL A 80 27.68 -4.53 18.52
N THR A 81 28.50 -4.42 19.56
CA THR A 81 29.39 -3.26 19.75
C THR A 81 30.38 -3.16 18.60
N GLN A 82 31.07 -4.26 18.27
CA GLN A 82 32.00 -4.29 17.14
C GLN A 82 31.33 -3.90 15.82
N LEU A 83 30.14 -4.47 15.54
CA LEU A 83 29.38 -4.17 14.34
C LEU A 83 28.99 -2.68 14.27
N ARG A 84 28.48 -2.11 15.37
CA ARG A 84 28.06 -0.70 15.40
C ARG A 84 29.22 0.24 15.19
N ASP A 85 30.36 -0.03 15.83
CA ASP A 85 31.55 0.81 15.70
C ASP A 85 32.01 0.81 14.24
N ALA A 86 32.10 -0.36 13.59
CA ALA A 86 32.47 -0.46 12.18
C ALA A 86 31.47 0.23 11.23
N LEU A 87 30.16 0.07 11.46
CA LEU A 87 29.14 0.71 10.63
C LEU A 87 29.12 2.24 10.80
N SER A 88 29.56 2.76 11.95
CA SER A 88 29.62 4.21 12.21
C SER A 88 30.73 4.92 11.42
N GLU A 89 31.72 4.17 10.92
CA GLU A 89 32.78 4.69 10.07
C GLU A 89 32.33 4.87 8.61
N ILE A 90 31.17 4.30 8.24
CA ILE A 90 30.60 4.45 6.90
C ILE A 90 29.84 5.78 6.83
N GLU A 91 30.35 6.69 5.99
CA GLU A 91 29.74 8.01 5.82
C GLU A 91 28.28 7.91 5.34
N GLY A 92 27.39 8.63 6.00
CA GLY A 92 25.96 8.66 5.64
C GLY A 92 25.17 7.41 6.04
N ALA A 93 25.79 6.41 6.66
CA ALA A 93 25.08 5.24 7.18
C ALA A 93 24.26 5.58 8.43
N GLN A 94 22.97 5.30 8.37
CA GLN A 94 22.03 5.45 9.47
C GLN A 94 21.64 4.08 9.98
N VAL A 95 22.09 3.74 11.19
CA VAL A 95 21.88 2.43 11.80
C VAL A 95 20.74 2.49 12.82
N THR A 96 19.64 1.79 12.55
CA THR A 96 18.50 1.65 13.47
C THR A 96 18.36 0.20 13.91
N THR A 97 18.00 -0.06 15.18
CA THR A 97 17.65 -1.43 15.61
C THR A 97 16.22 -1.74 15.21
N SER A 98 16.04 -2.80 14.41
CA SER A 98 14.72 -3.25 13.94
C SER A 98 14.11 -4.35 14.80
N GLY A 99 14.92 -5.04 15.61
CA GLY A 99 14.44 -6.12 16.46
C GLY A 99 15.48 -6.64 17.43
N TYR A 100 15.00 -7.24 18.52
CA TYR A 100 15.81 -7.90 19.53
C TYR A 100 15.00 -9.06 20.13
N ASP A 101 15.59 -10.23 20.18
CA ASP A 101 14.97 -11.41 20.76
C ASP A 101 15.99 -12.28 21.50
N ILE A 102 15.53 -12.95 22.54
CA ILE A 102 16.31 -13.95 23.26
C ILE A 102 15.38 -15.04 23.79
N GLY A 103 15.75 -16.30 23.57
CA GLY A 103 14.92 -17.43 23.98
C GLY A 103 15.63 -18.76 23.84
N GLN A 104 15.01 -19.82 24.35
CA GLN A 104 15.50 -21.17 24.15
C GLN A 104 15.28 -21.62 22.70
N ASP A 105 16.27 -22.28 22.12
CA ASP A 105 16.17 -22.94 20.83
C ASP A 105 15.48 -24.29 20.96
N HIS A 106 14.16 -24.26 20.85
CA HIS A 106 13.33 -25.46 20.95
C HIS A 106 13.45 -26.39 19.74
N ARG A 107 14.06 -25.94 18.62
CA ARG A 107 14.23 -26.78 17.42
C ARG A 107 15.23 -27.90 17.69
N ARG A 108 16.36 -27.56 18.31
CA ARG A 108 17.37 -28.56 18.72
C ARG A 108 16.85 -29.56 19.74
N SER A 109 16.02 -29.13 20.68
CA SER A 109 15.40 -30.02 21.68
C SER A 109 14.44 -31.03 21.05
N ARG A 110 13.83 -30.70 19.89
CA ARG A 110 12.97 -31.64 19.15
C ARG A 110 13.76 -32.67 18.35
N GLU A 111 14.93 -32.30 17.85
CA GLU A 111 15.83 -33.18 17.09
C GLU A 111 16.69 -34.06 17.99
N ASN A 112 17.01 -33.58 19.19
CA ASN A 112 17.79 -34.31 20.19
C ASN A 112 17.26 -33.99 21.61
N PRO A 113 16.29 -34.78 22.12
CA PRO A 113 15.60 -34.49 23.38
C PRO A 113 16.48 -34.56 24.63
N ASP A 114 17.65 -35.22 24.53
CA ASP A 114 18.65 -35.28 25.60
C ASP A 114 19.67 -34.14 25.55
N ALA A 115 19.60 -33.26 24.54
CA ALA A 115 20.50 -32.11 24.44
C ALA A 115 20.15 -31.03 25.46
N GLU A 116 21.18 -30.45 26.08
CA GLU A 116 21.00 -29.31 27.00
C GLU A 116 20.32 -28.12 26.29
N PRO A 117 19.41 -27.41 26.96
CA PRO A 117 18.74 -26.24 26.38
C PRO A 117 19.77 -25.21 25.92
N THR A 118 19.77 -24.90 24.62
CA THR A 118 20.59 -23.81 24.07
C THR A 118 19.76 -22.54 24.05
N TYR A 119 20.31 -21.43 24.57
CA TYR A 119 19.70 -20.12 24.41
C TYR A 119 20.27 -19.43 23.19
N VAL A 120 19.41 -18.77 22.42
CA VAL A 120 19.76 -17.97 21.25
C VAL A 120 19.35 -16.54 21.54
N ALA A 121 20.26 -15.61 21.30
CA ALA A 121 20.00 -14.18 21.32
C ALA A 121 20.25 -13.62 19.92
N ARG A 122 19.37 -12.73 19.46
CA ARG A 122 19.45 -12.10 18.16
C ARG A 122 19.12 -10.62 18.27
N GLN A 123 19.86 -9.80 17.54
CA GLN A 123 19.53 -8.40 17.32
C GLN A 123 19.62 -8.10 15.82
N THR A 124 18.61 -7.42 15.29
CA THR A 124 18.56 -7.02 13.88
C THR A 124 18.65 -5.51 13.75
N PHE A 125 19.28 -5.08 12.66
CA PHE A 125 19.54 -3.69 12.32
C PHE A 125 19.05 -3.41 10.92
N GLU A 126 18.55 -2.20 10.74
CA GLU A 126 18.30 -1.59 9.45
C GLU A 126 19.35 -0.50 9.24
N VAL A 127 20.14 -0.64 8.18
CA VAL A 127 21.17 0.33 7.78
C VAL A 127 20.69 1.03 6.53
N THR A 128 20.40 2.32 6.66
CA THR A 128 20.02 3.18 5.54
C THR A 128 21.23 3.97 5.06
N ILE A 129 21.47 3.99 3.75
CA ILE A 129 22.51 4.79 3.09
C ILE A 129 21.90 5.56 1.91
N ASN A 130 22.38 6.79 1.67
CA ASN A 130 21.93 7.62 0.53
C ASN A 130 22.75 7.35 -0.74
N ASP A 131 23.89 6.68 -0.62
CA ASP A 131 24.68 6.22 -1.75
C ASP A 131 24.44 4.73 -1.92
N THR A 132 23.68 4.38 -2.96
CA THR A 132 23.29 2.99 -3.26
C THR A 132 24.50 2.12 -3.61
N ASP A 133 25.59 2.71 -4.10
CA ASP A 133 26.79 1.98 -4.50
C ASP A 133 27.54 1.43 -3.27
N ASN A 134 27.31 2.02 -2.09
CA ASN A 134 27.90 1.58 -0.83
C ASN A 134 27.18 0.38 -0.19
N ALA A 135 26.11 -0.15 -0.79
CA ALA A 135 25.36 -1.28 -0.23
C ALA A 135 26.25 -2.53 -0.05
N GLY A 136 27.13 -2.81 -1.00
CA GLY A 136 28.11 -3.90 -0.91
C GLY A 136 29.11 -3.68 0.23
N THR A 137 29.67 -2.48 0.33
CA THR A 137 30.58 -2.09 1.41
C THR A 137 29.96 -2.26 2.79
N VAL A 138 28.68 -1.89 2.96
CA VAL A 138 27.93 -2.09 4.22
C VAL A 138 27.84 -3.56 4.59
N ILE A 139 27.51 -4.42 3.62
CA ILE A 139 27.41 -5.88 3.84
C ILE A 139 28.76 -6.46 4.22
N ASP A 140 29.80 -6.15 3.44
CA ASP A 140 31.14 -6.69 3.64
C ASP A 140 31.70 -6.25 5.00
N THR A 141 31.50 -4.98 5.36
CA THR A 141 31.89 -4.42 6.67
C THR A 141 31.14 -5.09 7.80
N ALA A 142 29.82 -5.28 7.65
CA ALA A 142 28.99 -5.90 8.68
C ALA A 142 29.40 -7.35 8.95
N VAL A 143 29.60 -8.15 7.89
CA VAL A 143 29.97 -9.56 8.00
C VAL A 143 31.36 -9.71 8.64
N GLN A 144 32.32 -8.86 8.27
CA GLN A 144 33.66 -8.86 8.87
C GLN A 144 33.65 -8.47 10.36
N ASN A 145 32.61 -7.76 10.82
CA ASN A 145 32.50 -7.21 12.18
C ASN A 145 31.37 -7.83 13.01
N GLY A 146 30.98 -9.08 12.70
CA GLY A 146 30.15 -9.89 13.58
C GLY A 146 28.68 -10.03 13.18
N ALA A 147 28.23 -9.39 12.08
CA ALA A 147 26.96 -9.75 11.47
C ALA A 147 27.06 -11.15 10.84
N ASN A 148 26.05 -11.98 11.10
CA ASN A 148 26.00 -13.36 10.60
C ASN A 148 24.61 -13.76 10.06
N ASP A 149 23.66 -12.84 10.10
CA ASP A 149 22.40 -12.90 9.38
C ASP A 149 22.36 -11.68 8.44
N VAL A 150 22.43 -11.87 7.11
CA VAL A 150 22.13 -10.81 6.13
C VAL A 150 20.77 -11.14 5.55
N ASP A 151 19.79 -10.33 5.93
CA ASP A 151 18.39 -10.67 5.77
C ASP A 151 17.84 -10.21 4.42
N ASP A 152 18.20 -9.00 4.01
CA ASP A 152 17.59 -8.33 2.85
C ASP A 152 18.38 -7.07 2.44
N VAL A 153 18.32 -6.73 1.15
CA VAL A 153 18.85 -5.47 0.61
C VAL A 153 17.80 -4.86 -0.29
N ARG A 154 17.38 -3.63 0.02
CA ARG A 154 16.35 -2.93 -0.73
C ARG A 154 16.86 -1.61 -1.24
N PHE A 155 16.58 -1.33 -2.49
CA PHE A 155 16.84 -0.03 -3.09
C PHE A 155 15.52 0.73 -3.15
N THR A 156 15.54 1.97 -2.69
CA THR A 156 14.37 2.82 -2.60
C THR A 156 14.75 4.25 -2.93
N ILE A 157 13.75 5.12 -2.86
CA ILE A 157 13.90 6.56 -2.99
C ILE A 157 13.65 7.23 -1.64
N SER A 158 14.37 8.31 -1.37
CA SER A 158 14.17 9.14 -0.19
C SER A 158 12.73 9.66 -0.12
N GLY A 159 12.27 10.01 1.08
CA GLY A 159 10.92 10.55 1.30
C GLY A 159 10.66 11.79 0.45
N GLU A 160 11.58 12.76 0.48
CA GLU A 160 11.48 13.99 -0.33
C GLU A 160 11.38 13.69 -1.83
N ARG A 161 12.22 12.76 -2.33
CA ARG A 161 12.20 12.39 -3.75
C ARG A 161 10.92 11.64 -4.13
N ARG A 162 10.34 10.87 -3.19
CA ARG A 162 9.06 10.21 -3.38
C ARG A 162 7.94 11.23 -3.55
N ASP A 163 7.87 12.22 -2.67
CA ASP A 163 6.84 13.26 -2.72
C ASP A 163 6.86 13.99 -4.08
N GLU A 164 8.05 14.37 -4.56
CA GLU A 164 8.23 14.98 -5.89
C GLU A 164 7.76 14.09 -7.06
N LEU A 165 8.01 12.78 -6.98
CA LEU A 165 7.64 11.83 -8.02
C LEU A 165 6.14 11.48 -7.95
N GLU A 166 5.55 11.48 -6.75
CA GLU A 166 4.12 11.29 -6.55
C GLU A 166 3.32 12.43 -7.15
N GLU A 167 3.76 13.69 -6.99
CA GLU A 167 3.15 14.84 -7.65
C GLU A 167 3.16 14.71 -9.18
N GLN A 168 4.29 14.28 -9.75
CA GLN A 168 4.40 14.04 -11.20
C GLN A 168 3.52 12.88 -11.67
N ALA A 169 3.48 11.78 -10.91
CA ALA A 169 2.60 10.65 -11.20
C ALA A 169 1.12 11.07 -11.14
N LEU A 170 0.75 11.96 -10.22
CA LEU A 170 -0.61 12.48 -10.09
C LEU A 170 -0.99 13.36 -11.28
N GLN A 171 -0.11 14.25 -11.74
CA GLN A 171 -0.30 15.04 -12.95
C GLN A 171 -0.55 14.12 -14.16
N ASN A 172 0.31 13.11 -14.35
CA ASN A 172 0.15 12.10 -15.40
C ASN A 172 -1.18 11.35 -15.30
N ALA A 173 -1.64 11.04 -14.08
CA ALA A 173 -2.91 10.36 -13.86
C ALA A 173 -4.11 11.21 -14.27
N VAL A 174 -4.09 12.51 -13.93
CA VAL A 174 -5.14 13.48 -14.29
C VAL A 174 -5.19 13.70 -15.79
N ASP A 175 -4.04 13.90 -16.45
CA ASP A 175 -3.97 14.09 -17.91
C ASP A 175 -4.51 12.87 -18.65
N ARG A 176 -4.18 11.67 -18.16
CA ARG A 176 -4.67 10.41 -18.72
C ARG A 176 -6.18 10.21 -18.47
N ALA A 177 -6.69 10.65 -17.32
CA ALA A 177 -8.13 10.67 -17.05
C ALA A 177 -8.85 11.60 -18.03
N ARG A 178 -8.35 12.82 -18.21
CA ARG A 178 -8.91 13.82 -19.14
C ARG A 178 -8.98 13.27 -20.56
N THR A 179 -7.85 12.75 -21.05
CA THR A 179 -7.75 12.16 -22.40
C THR A 179 -8.75 11.02 -22.60
N LYS A 180 -8.93 10.14 -21.60
CA LYS A 180 -9.93 9.06 -21.65
C LYS A 180 -11.35 9.61 -21.68
N ALA A 181 -11.66 10.60 -20.84
CA ALA A 181 -12.98 11.20 -20.78
C ALA A 181 -13.36 11.86 -22.11
N ASP A 182 -12.45 12.63 -22.71
CA ASP A 182 -12.66 13.23 -24.03
C ASP A 182 -12.90 12.15 -25.10
N THR A 183 -12.07 11.10 -25.13
CA THR A 183 -12.24 10.00 -26.08
C THR A 183 -13.60 9.30 -25.94
N ILE A 184 -14.08 9.11 -24.70
CA ILE A 184 -15.37 8.46 -24.44
C ILE A 184 -16.52 9.38 -24.80
N ALA A 185 -16.43 10.67 -24.42
CA ALA A 185 -17.44 11.68 -24.71
C ALA A 185 -17.62 11.83 -26.23
N ASP A 186 -16.54 12.01 -26.97
CA ASP A 186 -16.56 12.17 -28.43
C ASP A 186 -17.27 11.00 -29.12
N ARG A 187 -17.01 9.76 -28.66
CA ARG A 187 -17.67 8.55 -29.21
C ARG A 187 -19.14 8.42 -28.84
N ALA A 188 -19.57 9.12 -27.79
CA ALA A 188 -20.96 9.19 -27.35
C ALA A 188 -21.71 10.41 -27.91
N ASN A 189 -21.09 11.22 -28.80
CA ASN A 189 -21.60 12.53 -29.26
C ASN A 189 -21.82 13.50 -28.10
N LEU A 190 -20.92 13.46 -27.12
CA LEU A 190 -20.87 14.37 -25.99
C LEU A 190 -19.56 15.16 -26.04
N THR A 191 -19.58 16.35 -25.46
CA THR A 191 -18.39 17.17 -25.21
C THR A 191 -18.22 17.34 -23.71
N VAL A 192 -17.02 17.09 -23.18
CA VAL A 192 -16.73 17.37 -21.76
C VAL A 192 -16.64 18.87 -21.52
N THR A 193 -17.42 19.39 -20.58
CA THR A 193 -17.52 20.83 -20.28
C THR A 193 -16.88 21.24 -18.96
N GLY A 194 -16.70 20.30 -18.03
CA GLY A 194 -16.16 20.61 -16.71
C GLY A 194 -15.85 19.38 -15.89
N VAL A 195 -15.23 19.61 -14.73
CA VAL A 195 -14.94 18.57 -13.73
C VAL A 195 -16.00 18.66 -12.63
N ARG A 196 -16.74 17.57 -12.42
CA ARG A 196 -17.75 17.48 -11.35
C ARG A 196 -17.14 17.01 -10.04
N THR A 197 -16.28 16.00 -10.09
CA THR A 197 -15.65 15.41 -8.89
C THR A 197 -14.31 14.80 -9.27
N VAL A 198 -13.31 14.98 -8.40
CA VAL A 198 -12.01 14.32 -8.47
C VAL A 198 -11.79 13.65 -7.13
N THR A 199 -11.35 12.40 -7.16
CA THR A 199 -10.93 11.67 -5.96
C THR A 199 -9.62 10.96 -6.24
N THR A 200 -8.67 11.11 -5.34
CA THR A 200 -7.43 10.34 -5.34
C THR A 200 -7.68 8.98 -4.71
N VAL A 201 -7.15 7.93 -5.34
CA VAL A 201 -7.16 6.60 -4.73
C VAL A 201 -5.94 6.51 -3.83
N GLU A 202 -6.12 6.83 -2.55
CA GLU A 202 -5.08 6.64 -1.54
C GLU A 202 -4.90 5.14 -1.30
N ARG A 203 -3.81 4.57 -1.85
CA ARG A 203 -3.35 3.24 -1.43
C ARG A 203 -2.51 3.46 -0.17
N GLY A 204 -2.88 2.79 0.92
CA GLY A 204 -2.13 2.90 2.18
C GLY A 204 -0.62 2.72 1.98
N TYR A 205 0.18 3.43 2.78
CA TYR A 205 1.64 3.53 2.64
C TYR A 205 2.30 2.17 2.35
N ARG A 206 2.83 2.04 1.14
CA ARG A 206 3.67 0.92 0.69
C ARG A 206 4.94 1.55 0.12
N PRO A 207 6.13 1.28 0.71
CA PRO A 207 7.38 1.76 0.15
C PRO A 207 7.51 1.30 -1.31
N TYR A 208 7.96 2.20 -2.19
CA TYR A 208 8.38 1.82 -3.53
C TYR A 208 9.77 1.18 -3.44
N GLU A 209 9.88 -0.05 -3.91
CA GLU A 209 11.10 -0.85 -3.83
C GLU A 209 11.55 -1.20 -5.26
N ALA A 210 12.84 -1.04 -5.52
CA ALA A 210 13.45 -1.48 -6.76
C ALA A 210 13.69 -2.99 -6.72
N GLN A 211 13.59 -3.65 -7.87
CA GLN A 211 14.07 -5.03 -7.99
C GLN A 211 15.60 -5.03 -7.93
N ALA A 212 16.16 -5.88 -7.07
CA ALA A 212 17.60 -6.02 -6.89
C ALA A 212 18.07 -7.42 -7.24
N THR A 213 19.25 -7.52 -7.85
CA THR A 213 19.96 -8.79 -8.09
C THR A 213 21.36 -8.71 -7.50
N ALA A 214 21.69 -9.66 -6.63
CA ALA A 214 23.00 -9.76 -6.01
C ALA A 214 23.87 -10.79 -6.73
N ALA A 215 25.16 -10.49 -6.88
CA ALA A 215 26.18 -11.39 -7.40
C ALA A 215 27.45 -11.30 -6.57
N ALA A 216 28.22 -12.39 -6.51
CA ALA A 216 29.56 -12.37 -5.92
C ALA A 216 30.54 -11.70 -6.89
N GLY A 217 31.22 -10.64 -6.44
CA GLY A 217 32.22 -9.92 -7.22
C GLY A 217 33.58 -10.62 -7.24
N ASP A 218 34.51 -10.09 -8.05
CA ASP A 218 35.90 -10.54 -8.06
C ASP A 218 36.58 -10.19 -6.72
N GLY A 219 37.37 -11.11 -6.17
CA GLY A 219 38.04 -10.90 -4.88
C GLY A 219 37.15 -10.99 -3.63
N GLY A 220 35.89 -11.42 -3.74
CA GLY A 220 35.02 -11.66 -2.59
C GLY A 220 34.22 -10.45 -2.10
N SER A 221 34.26 -9.33 -2.83
CA SER A 221 33.40 -8.17 -2.56
C SER A 221 31.97 -8.39 -3.03
N THR A 222 30.99 -7.85 -2.30
CA THR A 222 29.58 -7.95 -2.68
C THR A 222 29.19 -6.88 -3.70
N THR A 223 28.61 -7.27 -4.84
CA THR A 223 28.05 -6.34 -5.84
C THR A 223 26.55 -6.56 -5.99
N ILE A 224 25.78 -5.47 -5.94
CA ILE A 224 24.32 -5.52 -6.04
C ILE A 224 23.84 -4.46 -7.02
N GLU A 225 23.13 -4.89 -8.05
CA GLU A 225 22.54 -4.00 -9.05
C GLU A 225 21.05 -3.81 -8.74
N SER A 226 20.57 -2.57 -8.89
CA SER A 226 19.18 -2.19 -8.70
C SER A 226 18.53 -1.72 -9.99
N GLY A 227 17.32 -2.19 -10.26
CA GLY A 227 16.44 -1.62 -11.29
C GLY A 227 15.87 -0.26 -10.90
N PRO A 228 15.06 0.36 -11.77
CA PRO A 228 14.34 1.58 -11.43
C PRO A 228 13.24 1.32 -10.38
N VAL A 229 12.91 2.37 -9.64
CA VAL A 229 11.76 2.46 -8.74
C VAL A 229 10.63 3.16 -9.47
N THR A 230 9.46 2.50 -9.58
CA THR A 230 8.27 3.07 -10.21
C THR A 230 7.32 3.63 -9.16
N VAL A 231 7.09 4.95 -9.18
CA VAL A 231 6.10 5.64 -8.35
C VAL A 231 4.79 5.74 -9.13
N THR A 232 3.65 5.44 -8.51
CA THR A 232 2.34 5.38 -9.19
C THR A 232 1.26 6.17 -8.47
N ALA A 233 0.42 6.87 -9.22
CA ALA A 233 -0.77 7.53 -8.69
C ALA A 233 -2.02 7.14 -9.50
N GLN A 234 -3.19 7.18 -8.85
CA GLN A 234 -4.46 6.88 -9.47
C GLN A 234 -5.52 7.88 -9.04
N VAL A 235 -6.32 8.32 -10.01
CA VAL A 235 -7.44 9.24 -9.81
C VAL A 235 -8.70 8.66 -10.42
N GLN A 236 -9.83 8.98 -9.79
CA GLN A 236 -11.15 8.78 -10.36
C GLN A 236 -11.77 10.16 -10.56
N VAL A 237 -12.22 10.42 -11.79
CA VAL A 237 -12.75 11.71 -12.18
C VAL A 237 -14.11 11.52 -12.83
N THR A 238 -15.08 12.29 -12.36
CA THR A 238 -16.38 12.45 -13.00
C THR A 238 -16.40 13.82 -13.65
N TYR A 239 -16.56 13.84 -14.97
CA TYR A 239 -16.69 15.03 -15.77
C TYR A 239 -18.15 15.33 -16.07
N GLU A 240 -18.48 16.61 -16.18
CA GLU A 240 -19.74 17.07 -16.78
C GLU A 240 -19.61 17.04 -18.30
N ALA A 241 -20.68 16.64 -18.98
CA ALA A 241 -20.70 16.58 -20.44
C ALA A 241 -22.05 17.04 -21.00
N GLU A 242 -22.02 17.54 -22.23
CA GLU A 242 -23.20 18.03 -22.96
C GLU A 242 -23.24 17.42 -24.36
N GLU A 243 -24.40 17.39 -25.01
CA GLU A 243 -24.49 16.91 -26.40
C GLU A 243 -23.70 17.83 -27.32
N THR A 244 -22.91 17.23 -28.21
CA THR A 244 -22.21 17.98 -29.26
C THR A 244 -23.26 18.55 -30.22
N SER A 245 -23.37 19.88 -30.28
CA SER A 245 -24.27 20.60 -31.20
C SER A 245 -23.77 20.61 -32.64
#